data_AF-A0A7J5A9L5-F1
#
_entry.id   AF-A0A7J5A9L5-F1
#
_cell.length_a   1.000
_cell.length_b   1.000
_cell.length_c   1.000
_cell.angle_alpha   90.00
_cell.angle_beta   90.00
_cell.angle_gamma   90.00
#
_symmetry.space_group_name_H-M   'P 1'
#
loop_
_entity.id
_entity.type
_entity.pdbx_description
1 polymer ?
#
loop_
_entity_poly.entity_id
_entity_poly.type
_entity_poly.pdbx_seq_one_letter_code
_entity_poly.pdbx_strand_id
1 'polypeptide(L)'
;MRTYPENIKELEKKHNFVFPISKQKLESIRNNIILRHDLAFLFLKSRILNSLKERDDFKKEASLDSFLDKRIANKDRFKIYNTIKSQIPLPLKENDKLFLYSLLILGAFLLPWLVYAIIVSKEEILMLFSLAYPKLFVALFLIGILIVAGFDHAFGHFFKKEKPSIDTNVLTIREFICNLIGDNRQDIKEKFEIIFKNDLENLK
;
A
#
# COMPACT_ATOMS: atom_id res chain seq x y z
N MET A 1 -10.80 0.65 27.39
CA MET A 1 -9.83 0.29 26.33
C MET A 1 -9.94 -1.21 26.08
N ARG A 2 -9.91 -1.69 24.83
CA ARG A 2 -9.96 -3.13 24.54
C ARG A 2 -8.61 -3.77 24.86
N THR A 3 -8.63 -4.91 25.56
CA THR A 3 -7.42 -5.69 25.83
C THR A 3 -7.10 -6.59 24.64
N TYR A 4 -5.94 -6.34 24.04
CA TYR A 4 -5.40 -7.16 22.95
C TYR A 4 -4.56 -8.30 23.55
N PRO A 5 -4.56 -9.48 22.93
CA PRO A 5 -3.67 -10.57 23.34
C PRO A 5 -2.20 -10.13 23.19
N GLU A 6 -1.36 -10.54 24.12
CA GLU A 6 0.06 -10.18 24.18
C GLU A 6 0.90 -11.00 23.21
N ASN A 7 0.51 -12.25 22.99
CA ASN A 7 1.22 -13.22 22.17
C ASN A 7 0.27 -14.21 21.48
N ILE A 8 0.83 -15.06 20.60
CA ILE A 8 0.08 -16.04 19.81
C ILE A 8 -0.66 -17.06 20.69
N LYS A 9 -0.04 -17.55 21.78
CA LYS A 9 -0.68 -18.53 22.68
C LYS A 9 -1.92 -17.96 23.37
N GLU A 10 -1.87 -16.69 23.76
CA GLU A 10 -3.03 -16.02 24.35
C GLU A 10 -4.13 -15.80 23.32
N LEU A 11 -3.78 -15.45 22.07
CA LEU A 11 -4.73 -15.34 20.96
C LEU A 11 -5.42 -16.68 20.66
N GLU A 12 -4.65 -17.76 20.58
CA GLU A 12 -5.14 -19.14 20.39
C GLU A 12 -6.15 -19.53 21.46
N LYS A 13 -5.82 -19.27 22.74
CA LYS A 13 -6.70 -19.51 23.89
C LYS A 13 -7.96 -18.65 23.83
N LYS A 14 -7.82 -17.35 23.52
CA LYS A 14 -8.93 -16.38 23.50
C LYS A 14 -9.97 -16.71 22.43
N HIS A 15 -9.55 -17.22 21.28
CA HIS A 15 -10.42 -17.47 20.12
C HIS A 15 -10.62 -18.95 19.79
N ASN A 16 -10.14 -19.82 20.68
CA ASN A 16 -10.23 -21.28 20.61
C ASN A 16 -9.82 -21.82 19.23
N PHE A 17 -8.54 -21.65 18.89
CA PHE A 17 -7.91 -22.24 17.70
C PHE A 17 -6.42 -22.42 17.94
N VAL A 18 -5.76 -23.16 17.05
CA VAL A 18 -4.31 -23.38 17.08
C VAL A 18 -3.74 -23.10 15.69
N PHE A 19 -2.52 -22.59 15.62
CA PHE A 19 -1.78 -22.48 14.37
C PHE A 19 -1.17 -23.83 13.95
N PRO A 20 -1.07 -24.14 12.65
CA PRO A 20 -1.47 -23.31 11.50
C PRO A 20 -2.99 -23.26 11.30
N ILE A 21 -3.48 -22.10 10.87
CA ILE A 21 -4.93 -21.85 10.70
C ILE A 21 -5.48 -22.68 9.54
N SER A 22 -6.54 -23.46 9.78
CA SER A 22 -7.26 -24.17 8.72
C SER A 22 -7.99 -23.21 7.77
N LYS A 23 -8.23 -23.61 6.51
CA LYS A 23 -8.99 -22.79 5.56
C LYS A 23 -10.35 -22.33 6.11
N GLN A 24 -11.05 -23.23 6.82
CA GLN A 24 -12.34 -22.93 7.46
C GLN A 24 -12.21 -21.85 8.56
N LYS A 25 -11.16 -21.91 9.37
CA LYS A 25 -10.92 -20.89 10.39
C LYS A 25 -10.46 -19.57 9.74
N LEU A 26 -9.76 -19.61 8.61
CA LEU A 26 -9.38 -18.43 7.84
C LEU A 26 -10.61 -17.66 7.33
N GLU A 27 -11.62 -18.39 6.86
CA GLU A 27 -12.92 -17.82 6.49
C GLU A 27 -13.66 -17.23 7.71
N SER A 28 -13.53 -17.87 8.88
CA SER A 28 -14.06 -17.32 10.13
C SER A 28 -13.41 -15.99 10.56
N ILE A 29 -12.13 -15.75 10.23
CA ILE A 29 -11.44 -14.46 10.48
C ILE A 29 -12.08 -13.34 9.65
N ARG A 30 -12.50 -13.64 8.41
CA ARG A 30 -13.19 -12.66 7.55
C ARG A 30 -14.52 -12.21 8.15
N ASN A 31 -15.21 -13.10 8.86
CA ASN A 31 -16.53 -12.82 9.43
C ASN A 31 -16.46 -12.35 10.90
N ASN A 32 -15.43 -12.71 11.64
CA ASN A 32 -15.23 -12.32 13.03
C ASN A 32 -14.34 -11.07 13.15
N ILE A 33 -14.98 -9.92 13.36
CA ILE A 33 -14.30 -8.62 13.51
C ILE A 33 -13.33 -8.63 14.69
N ILE A 34 -13.69 -9.30 15.80
CA ILE A 34 -12.87 -9.34 17.01
C ILE A 34 -11.59 -10.12 16.74
N LEU A 35 -11.70 -11.35 16.22
CA LEU A 35 -10.56 -12.19 15.87
C LEU A 35 -9.64 -11.51 14.85
N ARG A 36 -10.22 -10.93 13.79
CA ARG A 36 -9.45 -10.21 12.76
C ARG A 36 -8.65 -9.06 13.32
N HIS A 37 -9.26 -8.27 14.20
CA HIS A 37 -8.58 -7.13 14.81
C HIS A 37 -7.49 -7.57 15.79
N ASP A 38 -7.70 -8.62 16.57
CA ASP A 38 -6.69 -9.16 17.49
C ASP A 38 -5.48 -9.72 16.73
N LEU A 39 -5.73 -10.46 15.64
CA LEU A 39 -4.68 -10.95 14.75
C LEU A 39 -3.90 -9.81 14.08
N ALA A 40 -4.61 -8.88 13.45
CA ALA A 40 -3.98 -7.73 12.78
C ALA A 40 -3.13 -6.92 13.77
N PHE A 41 -3.63 -6.71 14.99
CA PHE A 41 -2.88 -6.02 16.03
C PHE A 41 -1.59 -6.76 16.41
N LEU A 42 -1.67 -8.08 16.65
CA LEU A 42 -0.50 -8.88 17.01
C LEU A 42 0.56 -8.93 15.91
N PHE A 43 0.15 -9.13 14.65
CA PHE A 43 1.07 -9.18 13.52
C PHE A 43 1.73 -7.82 13.28
N LEU A 44 0.97 -6.73 13.34
CA LEU A 44 1.52 -5.38 13.25
C LEU A 44 2.47 -5.08 14.42
N LYS A 45 2.09 -5.40 15.67
CA LYS A 45 2.95 -5.29 16.86
C LYS A 45 4.30 -5.98 16.62
N SER A 46 4.26 -7.23 16.15
CA SER A 46 5.46 -8.04 15.91
C SER A 46 6.37 -7.43 14.85
N ARG A 47 5.83 -7.05 13.69
CA ARG A 47 6.61 -6.45 12.59
C ARG A 47 7.28 -5.14 12.99
N ILE A 48 6.55 -4.28 13.69
CA ILE A 48 7.07 -3.00 14.16
C ILE A 48 8.20 -3.23 15.15
N LEU A 49 8.00 -4.12 16.12
CA LEU A 49 8.98 -4.45 17.14
C LEU A 49 10.25 -5.05 16.52
N ASN A 50 10.13 -5.96 15.56
CA ASN A 50 11.28 -6.55 14.85
C ASN A 50 12.04 -5.48 14.06
N SER A 51 11.34 -4.63 13.33
CA SER A 51 11.97 -3.57 12.52
C SER A 51 12.71 -2.53 13.36
N LEU A 52 12.25 -2.29 14.58
CA LEU A 52 12.91 -1.38 15.51
C LEU A 52 14.11 -2.04 16.22
N LYS A 53 14.06 -3.35 16.45
CA LYS A 53 15.21 -4.12 16.94
C LYS A 53 16.35 -4.16 15.93
N GLU A 54 16.04 -4.35 14.65
CA GLU A 54 17.04 -4.40 13.56
C GLU A 54 17.81 -3.09 13.38
N ARG A 55 17.22 -1.96 13.77
CA ARG A 55 17.85 -0.63 13.63
C ARG A 55 18.68 -0.20 14.85
N ASP A 56 18.89 -1.07 15.84
CA ASP A 56 19.63 -0.82 17.10
C ASP A 56 19.11 0.35 17.97
N ASP A 57 18.12 1.11 17.50
CA ASP A 57 17.58 2.32 18.12
C ASP A 57 16.83 2.06 19.43
N PHE A 58 16.36 0.83 19.65
CA PHE A 58 15.53 0.45 20.81
C PHE A 58 16.03 -0.79 21.57
N LYS A 59 17.29 -1.21 21.34
CA LYS A 59 17.88 -2.44 21.91
C LYS A 59 17.79 -2.53 23.45
N LYS A 60 17.71 -1.40 24.17
CA LYS A 60 17.71 -1.35 25.64
C LYS A 60 16.32 -1.22 26.29
N GLU A 61 15.27 -0.92 25.51
CA GLU A 61 13.95 -0.56 26.05
C GLU A 61 12.84 -1.54 25.66
N ALA A 62 13.15 -2.59 24.90
CA ALA A 62 12.20 -3.55 24.40
C ALA A 62 11.75 -4.58 25.46
N SER A 63 11.20 -4.12 26.59
CA SER A 63 10.22 -4.94 27.31
C SER A 63 8.90 -4.86 26.55
N LEU A 64 8.32 -6.03 26.27
CA LEU A 64 7.36 -6.29 25.19
C LEU A 64 6.01 -5.55 25.29
N ASP A 65 5.72 -4.90 26.42
CA ASP A 65 4.47 -4.13 26.63
C ASP A 65 4.67 -2.68 27.02
N SER A 66 5.77 -2.32 27.70
CA SER A 66 6.04 -0.90 28.02
C SER A 66 6.23 -0.04 26.77
N PHE A 67 6.70 -0.67 25.69
CA PHE A 67 7.00 -0.03 24.43
C PHE A 67 5.74 0.45 23.68
N LEU A 68 4.63 -0.28 23.79
CA LEU A 68 3.40 0.06 23.07
C LEU A 68 2.77 1.36 23.56
N ASP A 69 2.85 1.59 24.88
CA ASP A 69 2.22 2.71 25.57
C ASP A 69 3.20 3.87 25.84
N LYS A 70 4.47 3.71 25.44
CA LYS A 70 5.47 4.77 25.55
C LYS A 70 5.13 5.92 24.62
N ARG A 71 5.15 7.15 25.17
CA ARG A 71 5.00 8.36 24.38
C ARG A 71 6.17 8.51 23.41
N ILE A 72 5.86 8.69 22.13
CA ILE A 72 6.85 8.85 21.08
C ILE A 72 7.28 10.33 21.02
N ALA A 73 8.59 10.60 21.17
CA ALA A 73 9.14 11.93 20.98
C ALA A 73 9.04 12.37 19.51
N ASN A 74 8.86 13.66 19.23
CA ASN A 74 8.63 14.18 17.87
C ASN A 74 9.67 13.71 16.83
N LYS A 75 10.95 13.65 17.20
CA LYS A 75 12.03 13.19 16.32
C LYS A 75 11.90 11.70 15.97
N ASP A 76 11.48 10.90 16.94
CA ASP A 76 11.30 9.46 16.78
C ASP A 76 10.00 9.12 16.05
N ARG A 77 8.98 9.99 16.13
CA ARG A 77 7.69 9.80 15.43
C ARG A 77 7.88 9.62 13.94
N PHE A 78 8.63 10.50 13.28
CA PHE A 78 8.84 10.41 11.83
C PHE A 78 9.64 9.15 11.44
N LYS A 79 10.58 8.74 12.28
CA LYS A 79 11.40 7.55 12.06
C LYS A 79 10.59 6.26 12.23
N ILE A 80 9.86 6.15 13.34
CA ILE A 80 8.93 5.04 13.62
C ILE A 80 7.88 4.98 12.51
N TYR A 81 7.31 6.12 12.14
CA TYR A 81 6.37 6.25 11.03
C TYR A 81 6.88 5.64 9.73
N ASN A 82 8.06 6.04 9.28
CA ASN A 82 8.64 5.53 8.03
C ASN A 82 8.97 4.03 8.10
N THR A 83 9.47 3.56 9.25
CA THR A 83 9.74 2.13 9.48
C THR A 83 8.45 1.32 9.37
N ILE A 84 7.39 1.76 10.06
CA ILE A 84 6.08 1.10 10.03
C ILE A 84 5.51 1.11 8.60
N LYS A 85 5.57 2.26 7.93
CA LYS A 85 5.10 2.43 6.55
C LYS A 85 5.80 1.49 5.56
N SER A 86 7.09 1.20 5.76
CA SER A 86 7.82 0.25 4.91
C SER A 86 7.47 -1.22 5.16
N GLN A 87 6.89 -1.53 6.32
CA GLN A 87 6.71 -2.90 6.82
C GLN A 87 5.25 -3.36 6.85
N ILE A 88 4.34 -2.46 6.50
CA ILE A 88 2.94 -2.78 6.33
C ILE A 88 2.63 -2.86 4.83
N PRO A 89 2.59 -4.06 4.24
CA PRO A 89 1.97 -4.32 2.96
C PRO A 89 0.46 -4.34 3.19
N LEU A 90 -0.10 -3.24 3.66
CA LEU A 90 -1.50 -3.00 3.37
C LEU A 90 -1.54 -2.91 1.85
N PRO A 91 -2.37 -3.70 1.15
CA PRO A 91 -2.59 -3.55 -0.25
C PRO A 91 -3.23 -2.18 -0.38
N LEU A 92 -2.37 -1.17 -0.52
CA LEU A 92 -2.69 0.11 -1.10
C LEU A 92 -3.34 -0.31 -2.41
N LYS A 93 -4.69 -0.34 -2.47
CA LYS A 93 -5.49 -0.76 -3.62
C LYS A 93 -4.65 -0.65 -4.88
N GLU A 94 -4.15 -1.74 -5.46
CA GLU A 94 -3.73 -1.66 -6.85
C GLU A 94 -4.98 -1.17 -7.56
N ASN A 95 -4.91 0.11 -7.90
CA ASN A 95 -6.07 0.95 -8.01
C ASN A 95 -6.51 0.73 -9.45
N ASP A 96 -7.77 0.43 -9.72
CA ASP A 96 -8.30 0.56 -11.08
C ASP A 96 -8.00 1.96 -11.63
N LYS A 97 -7.86 2.97 -10.76
CA LYS A 97 -7.37 4.31 -11.09
C LYS A 97 -5.96 4.34 -11.71
N LEU A 98 -5.05 3.44 -11.33
CA LEU A 98 -3.69 3.33 -11.91
C LEU A 98 -3.77 2.70 -13.30
N PHE A 99 -4.62 1.69 -13.48
CA PHE A 99 -4.89 1.13 -14.81
C PHE A 99 -5.57 2.17 -15.74
N LEU A 100 -6.58 2.88 -15.25
CA LEU A 100 -7.22 3.99 -15.94
C LEU A 100 -6.23 5.13 -16.22
N TYR A 101 -5.33 5.42 -15.29
CA TYR A 101 -4.29 6.44 -15.48
C TYR A 101 -3.30 6.05 -16.58
N SER A 102 -2.86 4.79 -16.59
CA SER A 102 -2.02 4.25 -17.67
C SER A 102 -2.74 4.30 -19.01
N LEU A 103 -4.04 3.99 -19.06
CA LEU A 103 -4.87 4.15 -20.27
C LEU A 103 -4.98 5.61 -20.73
N LEU A 104 -5.15 6.56 -19.80
CA LEU A 104 -5.24 7.98 -20.10
C LEU A 104 -3.89 8.54 -20.61
N ILE A 105 -2.77 8.14 -20.00
CA ILE A 105 -1.42 8.47 -20.47
C ILE A 105 -1.20 7.92 -21.88
N LEU A 106 -1.59 6.66 -22.11
CA LEU A 106 -1.47 6.04 -23.43
C LEU A 106 -2.31 6.79 -24.47
N GLY A 107 -3.56 7.15 -24.12
CA GLY A 107 -4.43 7.95 -24.97
C GLY A 107 -3.84 9.34 -25.28
N ALA A 108 -3.31 10.03 -24.26
CA ALA A 108 -2.66 11.33 -24.41
C ALA A 108 -1.41 11.25 -25.31
N PHE A 109 -0.63 10.18 -25.19
CA PHE A 109 0.54 9.93 -26.05
C PHE A 109 0.16 9.65 -27.51
N LEU A 110 -0.96 8.93 -27.74
CA LEU A 110 -1.45 8.59 -29.07
C LEU A 110 -2.19 9.75 -29.77
N LEU A 111 -2.55 10.80 -29.03
CA LEU A 111 -3.36 11.91 -29.52
C LEU A 111 -2.76 12.65 -30.73
N PRO A 112 -1.44 12.94 -30.79
CA PRO A 112 -0.82 13.54 -31.99
C PRO A 112 -0.95 12.67 -33.24
N TRP A 113 -0.87 11.35 -33.06
CA TRP A 113 -0.98 10.38 -34.15
C TRP A 113 -2.40 10.31 -34.69
N LEU A 114 -3.41 10.34 -33.79
CA LEU A 114 -4.82 10.39 -34.17
C LEU A 114 -5.18 11.69 -34.90
N VAL A 115 -4.73 12.83 -34.37
CA VAL A 115 -4.96 14.14 -35.02
C VAL A 115 -4.33 14.17 -36.40
N TYR A 116 -3.09 13.69 -36.53
CA TYR A 116 -2.43 13.60 -37.82
C TYR A 116 -3.22 12.69 -38.79
N ALA A 117 -3.62 11.50 -38.36
CA ALA A 117 -4.36 10.55 -39.20
C ALA A 117 -5.73 11.07 -39.69
N ILE A 118 -6.35 12.00 -38.97
CA ILE A 118 -7.61 12.65 -39.37
C ILE A 118 -7.38 13.72 -40.42
N ILE A 119 -6.29 14.48 -40.31
CA ILE A 119 -6.00 15.63 -41.19
C ILE A 119 -5.42 15.18 -42.54
N VAL A 120 -4.82 14.00 -42.58
CA VAL A 120 -3.94 13.56 -43.66
C VAL A 120 -4.59 12.48 -44.55
N SER A 121 -4.29 12.52 -45.86
CA SER A 121 -4.86 11.60 -46.85
C SER A 121 -4.40 10.14 -46.64
N LYS A 122 -5.16 9.16 -47.16
CA LYS A 122 -4.84 7.72 -47.02
C LYS A 122 -3.44 7.33 -47.52
N GLU A 123 -2.91 8.02 -48.53
CA GLU A 123 -1.58 7.74 -49.10
C GLU A 123 -0.45 8.18 -48.16
N GLU A 124 -0.65 9.29 -47.44
CA GLU A 124 0.29 9.81 -46.46
C GLU A 124 0.23 9.07 -45.10
N ILE A 125 -0.88 8.39 -44.79
CA ILE A 125 -0.99 7.52 -43.59
C ILE A 125 -0.07 6.29 -43.73
N LEU A 126 0.04 5.71 -44.93
CA LEU A 126 0.99 4.62 -45.20
C LEU A 126 2.45 5.08 -45.05
N MET A 127 2.73 6.35 -45.36
CA MET A 127 4.06 6.93 -45.19
C MET A 127 4.49 7.04 -43.71
N LEU A 128 3.54 7.25 -42.79
CA LEU A 128 3.75 7.40 -41.35
C LEU A 128 4.39 6.16 -40.67
N PHE A 129 4.03 4.97 -41.15
CA PHE A 129 4.53 3.69 -40.64
C PHE A 129 5.69 3.13 -41.47
N SER A 130 5.93 3.70 -42.65
CA SER A 130 7.17 3.48 -43.37
C SER A 130 8.28 4.31 -42.74
N LEU A 131 9.48 3.74 -42.58
CA LEU A 131 10.69 4.47 -42.14
C LEU A 131 11.13 5.58 -43.12
N ALA A 132 10.29 5.95 -44.11
CA ALA A 132 10.58 6.91 -45.16
C ALA A 132 10.73 8.35 -44.66
N TYR A 133 10.08 8.73 -43.55
CA TYR A 133 10.12 10.10 -43.00
C TYR A 133 10.42 10.14 -41.49
N PRO A 134 11.65 9.81 -41.09
CA PRO A 134 12.02 9.71 -39.67
C PRO A 134 11.87 11.04 -38.91
N LYS A 135 12.01 12.18 -39.60
CA LYS A 135 11.87 13.52 -38.97
C LYS A 135 10.44 13.78 -38.47
N LEU A 136 9.44 13.41 -39.26
CA LEU A 136 8.03 13.59 -38.89
C LEU A 136 7.66 12.67 -37.72
N PHE A 137 8.10 11.42 -37.77
CA PHE A 137 7.94 10.44 -36.70
C PHE A 137 8.53 10.97 -35.38
N VAL A 138 9.77 11.47 -35.42
CA VAL A 138 10.45 12.05 -34.24
C VAL A 138 9.70 13.28 -33.71
N ALA A 139 9.19 14.15 -34.59
CA ALA A 139 8.42 15.32 -34.17
C ALA A 139 7.12 14.93 -33.44
N LEU A 140 6.33 14.00 -34.00
CA LEU A 140 5.10 13.51 -33.36
C LEU A 140 5.38 12.80 -32.03
N PHE A 141 6.47 12.04 -31.96
CA PHE A 141 6.92 11.40 -30.74
C PHE A 141 7.26 12.41 -29.63
N LEU A 142 8.03 13.46 -29.97
CA LEU A 142 8.38 14.53 -29.01
C LEU A 142 7.14 15.32 -28.55
N ILE A 143 6.21 15.60 -29.45
CA ILE A 143 4.92 16.23 -29.10
C ILE A 143 4.12 15.33 -28.16
N GLY A 144 4.08 14.01 -28.41
CA GLY A 144 3.44 13.04 -27.53
C GLY A 144 4.04 13.05 -26.12
N ILE A 145 5.38 13.09 -26.01
CA ILE A 145 6.06 13.22 -24.70
C ILE A 145 5.65 14.50 -23.98
N LEU A 146 5.63 15.64 -24.66
CA LEU A 146 5.26 16.92 -24.06
C LEU A 146 3.80 16.91 -23.56
N ILE A 147 2.88 16.33 -24.32
CA ILE A 147 1.48 16.18 -23.91
C ILE A 147 1.37 15.29 -22.68
N VAL A 148 2.06 14.16 -22.64
CA VAL A 148 2.08 13.28 -21.46
C VAL A 148 2.64 14.00 -20.24
N ALA A 149 3.74 14.75 -20.39
CA ALA A 149 4.32 15.53 -19.30
C ALA A 149 3.35 16.60 -18.77
N GLY A 150 2.68 17.33 -19.67
CA GLY A 150 1.66 18.30 -19.31
C GLY A 150 0.45 17.66 -18.62
N PHE A 151 0.01 16.50 -19.11
CA PHE A 151 -1.08 15.72 -18.52
C PHE A 151 -0.73 15.20 -17.13
N ASP A 152 0.46 14.62 -16.93
CA ASP A 152 0.93 14.15 -15.62
C ASP A 152 1.07 15.30 -14.62
N HIS A 153 1.54 16.46 -15.07
CA HIS A 153 1.63 17.65 -14.24
C HIS A 153 0.24 18.17 -13.81
N ALA A 154 -0.70 18.30 -14.77
CA ALA A 154 -2.02 18.85 -14.50
C ALA A 154 -2.95 17.89 -13.74
N PHE A 155 -2.92 16.60 -14.10
CA PHE A 155 -3.91 15.62 -13.63
C PHE A 155 -3.30 14.49 -12.79
N GLY A 156 -1.98 14.31 -12.79
CA GLY A 156 -1.33 13.21 -12.09
C GLY A 156 -1.64 13.16 -10.60
N HIS A 157 -1.88 14.28 -9.95
CA HIS A 157 -2.27 14.33 -8.53
C HIS A 157 -3.64 13.70 -8.23
N PHE A 158 -4.57 13.65 -9.18
CA PHE A 158 -5.88 12.98 -9.01
C PHE A 158 -5.78 11.46 -9.06
N PHE A 159 -4.71 10.93 -9.68
CA PHE A 159 -4.53 9.50 -9.92
C PHE A 159 -3.39 8.89 -9.08
N LYS A 160 -2.37 9.68 -8.73
CA LYS A 160 -1.29 9.31 -7.80
C LYS A 160 -1.90 9.22 -6.40
N LYS A 161 -1.74 8.07 -5.74
CA LYS A 161 -2.25 7.86 -4.38
C LYS A 161 -1.70 8.92 -3.43
N GLU A 162 -2.59 9.61 -2.73
CA GLU A 162 -2.27 10.03 -1.38
C GLU A 162 -2.00 8.76 -0.58
N LYS A 163 -0.74 8.57 -0.16
CA LYS A 163 -0.42 7.56 0.85
C LYS A 163 -1.34 7.84 2.05
N PRO A 164 -1.84 6.81 2.77
CA PRO A 164 -2.70 7.05 3.92
C PRO A 164 -2.08 8.14 4.79
N SER A 165 -2.87 9.19 5.04
CA SER A 165 -2.49 10.32 5.88
C SER A 165 -2.43 9.80 7.30
N ILE A 166 -1.28 9.24 7.62
CA ILE A 166 -1.05 8.69 8.93
C ILE A 166 -0.91 9.87 9.88
N ASP A 167 -1.79 9.88 10.87
CA ASP A 167 -1.85 10.94 11.86
C ASP A 167 -0.56 10.94 12.70
N THR A 168 0.21 12.02 12.57
CA THR A 168 1.46 12.21 13.29
C THR A 168 1.26 12.75 14.71
N ASN A 169 0.02 13.09 15.07
CA ASN A 169 -0.35 13.51 16.42
C ASN A 169 -0.49 12.33 17.39
N VAL A 170 -0.53 11.12 16.86
CA VAL A 170 -0.62 9.89 17.66
C VAL A 170 0.53 9.81 18.66
N LEU A 171 0.18 9.62 19.93
CA LEU A 171 1.14 9.72 21.02
C LEU A 171 1.85 8.40 21.29
N THR A 172 1.24 7.26 20.95
CA THR A 172 1.72 5.92 21.29
C THR A 172 1.65 4.96 20.10
N ILE A 173 2.46 3.91 20.13
CA ILE A 173 2.49 2.91 19.05
C ILE A 173 1.21 2.07 19.05
N ARG A 174 0.64 1.81 20.23
CA ARG A 174 -0.67 1.15 20.34
C ARG A 174 -1.74 1.91 19.58
N GLU A 175 -1.89 3.20 19.89
CA GLU A 175 -2.87 4.07 19.25
C GLU A 175 -2.64 4.14 17.73
N PHE A 176 -1.37 4.15 17.32
CA PHE A 176 -1.00 4.12 15.90
C PHE A 176 -1.49 2.86 15.19
N ILE A 177 -1.22 1.68 15.78
CA ILE A 177 -1.67 0.40 15.22
C ILE A 177 -3.21 0.36 15.18
N CYS A 178 -3.88 0.84 16.23
CA CYS A 178 -5.34 0.89 16.28
C CYS A 178 -5.92 1.79 15.17
N ASN A 179 -5.37 2.98 14.97
CA ASN A 179 -5.80 3.89 13.90
C ASN A 179 -5.57 3.27 12.54
N LEU A 180 -4.40 2.69 12.31
CA LEU A 180 -4.08 2.01 11.06
C LEU A 180 -5.04 0.85 10.75
N ILE A 181 -5.37 0.01 11.73
CA ILE A 181 -6.38 -1.04 11.55
C ILE A 181 -7.76 -0.42 11.27
N GLY A 182 -8.09 0.67 11.97
CA GLY A 182 -9.34 1.44 11.81
C GLY A 182 -9.53 1.98 10.40
N ASP A 183 -8.52 2.64 9.87
CA ASP A 183 -8.54 3.28 8.55
C ASP A 183 -8.60 2.25 7.41
N ASN A 184 -8.09 1.04 7.65
CA ASN A 184 -7.98 -0.01 6.63
C ASN A 184 -8.91 -1.20 6.89
N ARG A 185 -10.01 -1.01 7.64
CA ARG A 185 -10.93 -2.09 8.06
C ARG A 185 -11.44 -2.95 6.90
N GLN A 186 -11.81 -2.32 5.79
CA GLN A 186 -12.38 -3.03 4.64
C GLN A 186 -11.33 -3.86 3.92
N ASP A 187 -10.15 -3.30 3.67
CA ASP A 187 -9.05 -4.01 3.02
C ASP A 187 -8.56 -5.17 3.90
N ILE A 188 -8.44 -4.96 5.21
CA ILE A 188 -8.11 -6.02 6.17
C ILE A 188 -9.18 -7.11 6.17
N LYS A 189 -10.47 -6.78 6.01
CA LYS A 189 -11.56 -7.76 5.91
C LYS A 189 -11.47 -8.60 4.63
N GLU A 190 -11.26 -7.97 3.48
CA GLU A 190 -11.33 -8.64 2.19
C GLU A 190 -10.03 -9.35 1.81
N LYS A 191 -8.88 -8.80 2.22
CA LYS A 191 -7.55 -9.24 1.77
C LYS A 191 -6.66 -9.68 2.94
N PHE A 192 -7.26 -10.14 4.05
CA PHE A 192 -6.54 -10.53 5.27
C PHE A 192 -5.36 -11.48 4.98
N GLU A 193 -5.63 -12.58 4.26
CA GLU A 193 -4.64 -13.60 3.94
C GLU A 193 -3.49 -13.04 3.12
N ILE A 194 -3.77 -12.10 2.21
CA ILE A 194 -2.77 -11.46 1.35
C ILE A 194 -1.90 -10.51 2.19
N ILE A 195 -2.51 -9.69 3.05
CA ILE A 195 -1.82 -8.71 3.91
C ILE A 195 -0.84 -9.40 4.88
N PHE A 196 -1.29 -10.50 5.48
CA PHE A 196 -0.59 -11.18 6.56
C PHE A 196 -0.01 -12.53 6.13
N LYS A 197 0.14 -12.77 4.82
CA LYS A 197 0.64 -14.03 4.26
C LYS A 197 1.95 -14.47 4.93
N ASN A 198 2.93 -13.57 4.96
CA ASN A 198 4.24 -13.87 5.54
C ASN A 198 4.16 -14.17 7.04
N ASP A 199 3.29 -13.48 7.80
CA ASP A 199 3.16 -13.78 9.24
C ASP A 199 2.47 -15.12 9.46
N LEU A 200 1.47 -15.44 8.64
CA LEU A 200 0.78 -16.72 8.69
C LEU A 200 1.69 -17.89 8.30
N GLU A 201 2.60 -17.68 7.34
CA GLU A 201 3.60 -18.67 6.92
C GLU A 201 4.70 -18.86 7.96
N ASN A 202 5.16 -17.79 8.62
CA ASN A 202 6.17 -17.86 9.69
C ASN A 202 5.65 -18.55 10.98
N LEU A 203 4.35 -18.80 11.07
CA LEU A 203 3.70 -19.50 12.20
C LEU A 203 3.34 -20.96 11.87
N LYS A 204 3.70 -21.45 10.67
CA LYS A 204 3.59 -22.87 10.29
C LYS A 204 4.80 -23.66 10.79
#